data_AF-A0A963I8D5-F1
#
_entry.id   AF-A0A963I8D5-F1
#
_cell.length_a   1.000
_cell.length_b   1.000
_cell.length_c   1.000
_cell.angle_alpha   90.00
_cell.angle_beta   90.00
_cell.angle_gamma   90.00
#
_symmetry.space_group_name_H-M   'P 1'
#
loop_
_entity.id
_entity.type
_entity.pdbx_description
1 polymer ?
#
loop_
_entity_poly.entity_id
_entity_poly.type
_entity_poly.pdbx_seq_one_letter_code
_entity_poly.pdbx_strand_id
1 'polypeptide(L)'
;YVGTLAVEFFISGGTLYVNEMAPRPHNSGHATIDANLTDQYMQQVRALCGLPLGEPRAHSAAVMVNLLGDLWYRGGEERAREPDWSVLHAVPNLRLHLYGKHHARAGRKMGHFTVVDHEADAALATALAARAAIGIGDD
;
A
#
# COMPACT_ATOMS: atom_id res chain seq x y z
N TYR A 1 -11.11 14.09 18.12
CA TYR A 1 -10.25 14.13 16.91
C TYR A 1 -11.15 14.22 15.68
N VAL A 2 -10.81 15.00 14.66
CA VAL A 2 -11.59 15.14 13.42
C VAL A 2 -10.68 14.85 12.23
N GLY A 3 -10.93 13.75 11.52
CA GLY A 3 -10.11 13.27 10.41
C GLY A 3 -9.93 11.75 10.47
N THR A 4 -9.05 11.22 9.62
CA THR A 4 -8.60 9.83 9.64
C THR A 4 -7.48 9.67 10.67
N LEU A 5 -7.59 8.67 11.54
CA LEU A 5 -6.59 8.30 12.54
C LEU A 5 -6.20 6.84 12.31
N ALA A 6 -4.90 6.55 12.24
CA ALA A 6 -4.40 5.18 12.31
C ALA A 6 -3.77 4.94 13.68
N VAL A 7 -3.94 3.73 14.21
CA VAL A 7 -3.31 3.26 15.44
C VAL A 7 -2.63 1.95 15.11
N GLU A 8 -1.34 1.85 15.44
CA GLU A 8 -0.54 0.65 15.25
C GLU A 8 -0.46 -0.13 16.55
N PHE A 9 -0.50 -1.46 16.43
CA PHE A 9 -0.53 -2.34 17.58
C PHE A 9 0.50 -3.46 17.43
N PHE A 10 0.99 -3.95 18.57
CA PHE A 10 1.63 -5.26 18.67
C PHE A 10 0.66 -6.29 19.26
N ILE A 11 0.76 -7.54 18.82
CA ILE A 11 0.06 -8.67 19.44
C ILE A 11 1.11 -9.60 20.05
N SER A 12 1.02 -9.84 21.35
CA SER A 12 1.92 -10.75 22.06
C SER A 12 1.13 -11.57 23.09
N GLY A 13 1.26 -12.90 23.04
CA GLY A 13 0.54 -13.81 23.94
C GLY A 13 -0.99 -13.65 23.89
N GLY A 14 -1.56 -13.27 22.74
CA GLY A 14 -2.99 -12.99 22.59
C GLY A 14 -3.44 -11.63 23.14
N THR A 15 -2.52 -10.80 23.64
CA THR A 15 -2.81 -9.45 24.13
C THR A 15 -2.41 -8.39 23.10
N LEU A 16 -3.26 -7.38 22.93
CA LEU A 16 -3.06 -6.25 22.03
C LEU A 16 -2.43 -5.06 22.78
N TYR A 17 -1.33 -4.53 22.26
CA TYR A 17 -0.61 -3.38 22.83
C TYR A 17 -0.61 -2.24 21.82
N VAL A 18 -1.00 -1.04 22.24
CA VAL A 18 -0.85 0.17 21.41
C VAL A 18 0.63 0.48 21.29
N ASN A 19 1.13 0.60 20.06
CA ASN A 19 2.49 1.05 19.77
C ASN A 19 2.51 2.57 19.54
N GLU A 20 1.85 3.02 18.48
CA GLU A 20 1.85 4.44 18.08
C GLU A 20 0.55 4.82 17.35
N MET A 21 0.40 6.12 17.08
CA MET A 21 -0.75 6.64 16.32
C MET A 21 -0.30 7.68 15.28
N ALA A 22 -0.99 7.68 14.14
CA ALA A 22 -0.81 8.66 13.08
C ALA A 22 -2.13 9.45 12.87
N PRO A 23 -2.18 10.75 13.24
CA PRO A 23 -3.36 11.59 13.07
C PRO A 23 -3.50 12.08 11.62
N ARG A 24 -3.57 11.14 10.68
CA ARG A 24 -3.69 11.34 9.23
C ARG A 24 -4.03 10.01 8.54
N PRO A 25 -4.37 10.03 7.24
CA PRO A 25 -4.26 8.84 6.41
C PRO A 25 -2.88 8.19 6.53
N HIS A 26 -2.86 6.86 6.57
CA HIS A 26 -1.69 6.06 6.88
C HIS A 26 -1.32 5.12 5.75
N ASN A 27 -0.05 4.73 5.69
CA ASN A 27 0.47 3.86 4.64
C ASN A 27 -0.23 2.50 4.66
N SER A 28 -0.47 1.96 5.85
CA SER A 28 -1.19 0.69 6.01
C SER A 28 -2.62 0.73 5.49
N GLY A 29 -3.19 1.92 5.29
CA GLY A 29 -4.53 2.10 4.74
C GLY A 29 -4.58 2.27 3.21
N HIS A 30 -3.47 2.29 2.46
CA HIS A 30 -3.55 2.55 1.01
C HIS A 30 -4.29 1.46 0.24
N ALA A 31 -4.34 0.23 0.76
CA ALA A 31 -5.18 -0.83 0.18
C ALA A 31 -6.66 -0.42 0.05
N THR A 32 -7.15 0.49 0.91
CA THR A 32 -8.53 0.96 0.86
C THR A 32 -8.88 1.73 -0.41
N ILE A 33 -7.90 2.26 -1.14
CA ILE A 33 -8.10 2.94 -2.44
C ILE A 33 -8.75 1.98 -3.44
N ASP A 34 -8.31 0.71 -3.46
CA ASP A 34 -8.72 -0.28 -4.45
C ASP A 34 -9.71 -1.31 -3.90
N ALA A 35 -9.87 -1.39 -2.57
CA ALA A 35 -10.57 -2.49 -1.91
C ALA A 35 -11.82 -2.10 -1.10
N ASN A 36 -12.07 -0.80 -0.89
CA ASN A 36 -13.17 -0.32 -0.05
C ASN A 36 -14.10 0.62 -0.83
N LEU A 37 -15.39 0.62 -0.45
CA LEU A 37 -16.37 1.55 -1.04
C LEU A 37 -16.03 3.02 -0.76
N THR A 38 -15.44 3.31 0.40
CA THR A 38 -14.94 4.63 0.77
C THR A 38 -13.52 4.46 1.31
N ASP A 39 -12.53 5.00 0.60
CA ASP A 39 -11.13 4.92 1.02
C ASP A 39 -10.79 5.93 2.13
N GLN A 40 -9.63 5.75 2.76
CA GLN A 40 -9.18 6.59 3.87
C GLN A 40 -9.04 8.08 3.53
N TYR A 41 -8.82 8.44 2.27
CA TYR A 41 -8.71 9.82 1.81
C TYR A 41 -10.09 10.43 1.58
N MET A 42 -11.04 9.66 1.02
CA MET A 42 -12.44 10.07 0.98
C MET A 42 -12.99 10.30 2.39
N GLN A 43 -12.64 9.43 3.36
CA GLN A 43 -13.00 9.63 4.76
C GLN A 43 -12.37 10.91 5.33
N GLN A 44 -11.09 11.15 5.04
CA GLN A 44 -10.41 12.39 5.46
C GLN A 44 -11.14 13.63 4.93
N VAL A 45 -11.49 13.66 3.65
CA VAL A 45 -12.22 14.78 3.03
C VAL A 45 -13.58 14.96 3.69
N ARG A 46 -14.37 13.89 3.83
CA ARG A 46 -15.71 13.97 4.45
C ARG A 46 -15.65 14.48 5.88
N ALA A 47 -14.72 13.97 6.69
CA ALA A 47 -14.54 14.38 8.07
C ALA A 47 -14.16 15.88 8.17
N LEU A 48 -13.22 16.34 7.33
CA LEU A 48 -12.78 17.74 7.35
C LEU A 48 -13.84 18.72 6.82
N CYS A 49 -14.69 18.28 5.89
CA CYS A 49 -15.76 19.10 5.31
C CYS A 49 -17.08 19.02 6.08
N GLY A 50 -17.15 18.30 7.20
CA GLY A 50 -18.39 18.11 7.97
C GLY A 50 -19.48 17.33 7.21
N LEU A 51 -19.08 16.52 6.22
CA LEU A 51 -19.99 15.67 5.45
C LEU A 51 -20.22 14.34 6.20
N PRO A 52 -21.35 13.64 5.94
CA PRO A 52 -21.53 12.27 6.43
C PRO A 52 -20.37 11.37 5.98
N LEU A 53 -19.81 10.60 6.92
CA LEU A 53 -18.78 9.62 6.61
C LEU A 53 -19.30 8.58 5.62
N GLY A 54 -18.41 8.06 4.78
CA GLY A 54 -18.78 7.03 3.80
C GLY A 54 -18.76 5.64 4.41
N GLU A 55 -19.49 4.72 3.78
CA GLU A 55 -19.48 3.30 4.12
C GLU A 55 -18.07 2.71 3.92
N PRO A 56 -17.38 2.25 4.98
CA PRO A 56 -16.01 1.75 4.87
C PRO A 56 -15.92 0.29 4.41
N ARG A 57 -17.03 -0.40 4.09
CA ARG A 57 -17.04 -1.81 3.68
C ARG A 57 -15.98 -2.13 2.62
N ALA A 58 -15.14 -3.10 2.92
CA ALA A 58 -14.27 -3.74 1.94
C ALA A 58 -15.12 -4.61 1.00
N HIS A 59 -14.94 -4.47 -0.31
CA HIS A 59 -15.60 -5.31 -1.32
C HIS A 59 -14.72 -6.46 -1.81
N SER A 60 -13.42 -6.41 -1.51
CA SER A 60 -12.42 -7.40 -1.91
C SER A 60 -11.39 -7.57 -0.79
N ALA A 61 -10.79 -8.76 -0.70
CA ALA A 61 -9.53 -8.93 0.02
C ALA A 61 -8.42 -8.17 -0.73
N ALA A 62 -7.42 -7.67 0.00
CA ALA A 62 -6.37 -6.87 -0.61
C ALA A 62 -5.02 -7.03 0.08
N VAL A 63 -3.96 -7.03 -0.73
CA VAL A 63 -2.57 -6.98 -0.27
C VAL A 63 -1.88 -5.81 -0.94
N MET A 64 -1.28 -4.93 -0.14
CA MET A 64 -0.56 -3.76 -0.61
C MET A 64 0.94 -3.94 -0.38
N VAL A 65 1.73 -3.59 -1.39
CA VAL A 65 3.19 -3.67 -1.36
C VAL A 65 3.76 -2.29 -1.64
N ASN A 66 4.61 -1.79 -0.74
CA ASN A 66 5.35 -0.55 -0.96
C ASN A 66 6.42 -0.73 -2.04
N LEU A 67 6.57 0.27 -2.89
CA LEU A 67 7.66 0.37 -3.85
C LEU A 67 8.66 1.40 -3.34
N LEU A 68 9.82 0.93 -2.89
CA LEU A 68 10.90 1.79 -2.40
C LEU A 68 11.85 2.19 -3.53
N GLY A 69 12.56 3.31 -3.36
CA GLY A 69 13.49 3.84 -4.35
C GLY A 69 14.67 2.91 -4.65
N ASP A 70 14.95 1.97 -3.76
CA ASP A 70 15.91 0.88 -3.93
C ASP A 70 15.67 0.07 -5.21
N LEU A 71 14.40 -0.03 -5.65
CA LEU A 71 14.01 -0.67 -6.91
C LEU A 71 14.70 -0.07 -8.14
N TRP A 72 15.10 1.20 -8.09
CA TRP A 72 15.78 1.87 -9.18
C TRP A 72 17.28 1.57 -9.23
N TYR A 73 17.86 0.94 -8.20
CA TYR A 73 19.31 0.73 -8.04
C TYR A 73 19.65 -0.76 -7.88
N ARG A 74 19.09 -1.61 -8.74
CA ARG A 74 19.28 -3.07 -8.66
C ARG A 74 20.75 -3.47 -8.73
N GLY A 75 21.15 -4.48 -7.96
CA GLY A 75 22.49 -5.07 -8.02
C GLY A 75 23.62 -4.15 -7.57
N GLY A 76 23.34 -3.08 -6.81
CA GLY A 76 24.35 -2.12 -6.37
C GLY A 76 24.80 -1.16 -7.46
N GLU A 77 24.03 -1.02 -8.55
CA GLU A 77 24.30 -0.03 -9.60
C GLU A 77 24.23 1.41 -9.04
N GLU A 78 25.21 2.25 -9.41
CA GLU A 78 25.22 3.67 -9.02
C GLU A 78 24.19 4.50 -9.82
N ARG A 79 23.79 4.01 -11.00
CA ARG A 79 22.86 4.71 -11.89
C ARG A 79 21.45 4.17 -11.72
N ALA A 80 20.52 5.07 -11.41
CA ALA A 80 19.10 4.75 -11.37
C ALA A 80 18.59 4.28 -12.74
N ARG A 81 17.81 3.20 -12.76
CA ARG A 81 17.05 2.71 -13.91
C ARG A 81 15.59 2.54 -13.53
N GLU A 82 14.70 2.91 -14.45
CA GLU A 82 13.28 2.71 -14.24
C GLU A 82 12.97 1.20 -14.16
N PRO A 83 12.24 0.72 -13.13
CA PRO A 83 11.75 -0.65 -13.09
C PRO A 83 10.82 -0.94 -14.27
N ASP A 84 10.86 -2.19 -14.76
CA ASP A 84 9.93 -2.62 -15.80
C ASP A 84 8.52 -2.82 -15.23
N TRP A 85 7.69 -1.78 -15.35
CA TRP A 85 6.31 -1.81 -14.87
C TRP A 85 5.38 -2.68 -15.71
N SER A 86 5.78 -3.07 -16.93
CA SER A 86 4.93 -3.90 -17.80
C SER A 86 4.60 -5.25 -17.15
N VAL A 87 5.56 -5.78 -16.37
CA VAL A 87 5.42 -6.99 -15.57
C VAL A 87 4.27 -6.88 -14.56
N LEU A 88 4.11 -5.72 -13.90
CA LEU A 88 3.00 -5.50 -12.97
C LEU A 88 1.68 -5.25 -13.70
N HIS A 89 1.71 -4.52 -14.82
CA HIS A 89 0.52 -4.27 -15.62
C HIS A 89 -0.07 -5.52 -16.27
N ALA A 90 0.74 -6.57 -16.44
CA ALA A 90 0.27 -7.87 -16.91
C ALA A 90 -0.55 -8.65 -15.86
N VAL A 91 -0.54 -8.24 -14.58
CA VAL A 91 -1.29 -8.89 -13.50
C VAL A 91 -2.71 -8.30 -13.44
N PRO A 92 -3.76 -9.06 -13.81
CA PRO A 92 -5.10 -8.48 -14.07
C PRO A 92 -5.75 -7.79 -12.88
N ASN A 93 -5.50 -8.30 -11.68
CA ASN A 93 -6.10 -7.84 -10.42
C ASN A 93 -5.14 -6.97 -9.59
N LEU A 94 -4.09 -6.41 -10.21
CA LEU A 94 -3.13 -5.50 -9.59
C LEU A 94 -3.40 -4.05 -10.03
N ARG A 95 -3.29 -3.12 -9.08
CA ARG A 95 -3.36 -1.67 -9.28
C ARG A 95 -2.04 -1.03 -8.87
N LEU A 96 -1.33 -0.44 -9.83
CA LEU A 96 -0.06 0.24 -9.63
C LEU A 96 -0.30 1.73 -9.37
N HIS A 97 0.24 2.25 -8.26
CA HIS A 97 0.13 3.64 -7.84
C HIS A 97 1.53 4.26 -7.68
N LEU A 98 2.01 4.99 -8.68
CA LEU A 98 3.27 5.73 -8.63
C LEU A 98 3.04 7.19 -8.21
N TYR A 99 3.86 7.71 -7.30
CA TYR A 99 3.64 9.03 -6.70
C TYR A 99 4.21 10.21 -7.52
N GLY A 100 4.72 9.96 -8.73
CA GLY A 100 5.32 10.99 -9.58
C GLY A 100 6.58 11.67 -8.99
N LYS A 101 7.27 11.01 -8.06
CA LYS A 101 8.49 11.57 -7.43
C LYS A 101 9.67 11.50 -8.41
N HIS A 102 10.30 12.64 -8.70
CA HIS A 102 11.39 12.73 -9.70
C HIS A 102 12.70 11.99 -9.36
N HIS A 103 12.96 11.72 -8.08
CA HIS A 103 14.23 11.14 -7.64
C HIS A 103 14.02 9.94 -6.73
N ALA A 104 14.38 8.76 -7.20
CA ALA A 104 14.50 7.57 -6.36
C ALA A 104 15.69 7.74 -5.40
N ARG A 105 15.53 7.26 -4.16
CA ARG A 105 16.56 7.22 -3.12
C ARG A 105 16.30 6.00 -2.24
N ALA A 106 17.36 5.41 -1.67
CA ALA A 106 17.23 4.29 -0.75
C ALA A 106 16.22 4.59 0.37
N GLY A 107 15.33 3.63 0.65
CA GLY A 107 14.25 3.74 1.64
C GLY A 107 13.11 4.71 1.29
N ARG A 108 13.22 5.49 0.21
CA ARG A 108 12.18 6.46 -0.17
C ARG A 108 11.00 5.73 -0.80
N LYS A 109 9.79 5.86 -0.24
CA LYS A 109 8.56 5.35 -0.86
C LYS A 109 8.28 6.08 -2.18
N MET A 110 8.36 5.37 -3.29
CA MET A 110 8.15 5.88 -4.65
C MET A 110 6.75 5.58 -5.19
N GLY A 111 6.12 4.53 -4.66
CA GLY A 111 4.76 4.13 -4.99
C GLY A 111 4.29 3.00 -4.11
N HIS A 112 3.18 2.39 -4.50
CA HIS A 112 2.75 1.08 -4.02
C HIS A 112 2.01 0.37 -5.16
N PHE A 113 1.80 -0.93 -5.02
CA PHE A 113 0.73 -1.60 -5.74
C PHE A 113 -0.20 -2.31 -4.76
N THR A 114 -1.45 -2.47 -5.17
CA THR A 114 -2.45 -3.26 -4.46
C THR A 114 -2.89 -4.40 -5.35
N VAL A 115 -2.89 -5.62 -4.83
CA VAL A 115 -3.57 -6.75 -5.47
C VAL A 115 -4.90 -6.95 -4.74
N VAL A 116 -5.99 -7.08 -5.49
CA VAL A 116 -7.32 -7.36 -4.96
C VAL A 116 -7.80 -8.74 -5.40
N ASP A 117 -8.51 -9.44 -4.53
CA ASP A 117 -9.11 -10.74 -4.86
C ASP A 117 -10.37 -10.97 -4.01
N HIS A 118 -11.11 -12.03 -4.31
CA HIS A 118 -12.16 -12.53 -3.42
C HIS A 118 -11.56 -13.23 -2.21
N GLU A 119 -10.42 -13.92 -2.38
CA GLU A 119 -9.75 -14.69 -1.34
C GLU A 119 -8.42 -14.04 -0.91
N ALA A 120 -8.22 -13.87 0.40
CA ALA A 120 -7.03 -13.22 0.93
C ALA A 120 -5.73 -13.96 0.58
N ASP A 121 -5.75 -15.29 0.60
CA ASP A 121 -4.59 -16.11 0.27
C ASP A 121 -4.21 -15.99 -1.21
N ALA A 122 -5.21 -15.86 -2.11
CA ALA A 122 -4.97 -15.66 -3.53
C ALA A 122 -4.39 -14.27 -3.82
N ALA A 123 -4.90 -13.23 -3.16
CA ALA A 123 -4.34 -11.88 -3.22
C ALA A 123 -2.89 -11.85 -2.74
N LEU A 124 -2.60 -12.54 -1.63
CA LEU A 124 -1.24 -12.65 -1.07
C LEU A 124 -0.29 -13.38 -2.01
N ALA A 125 -0.68 -14.56 -2.52
CA ALA A 125 0.14 -15.33 -3.43
C ALA A 125 0.50 -14.52 -4.70
N THR A 126 -0.49 -13.83 -5.26
CA THR A 126 -0.30 -12.96 -6.42
C THR A 126 0.59 -11.76 -6.10
N ALA A 127 0.41 -11.11 -4.95
CA ALA A 127 1.24 -9.99 -4.52
C ALA A 127 2.70 -10.40 -4.30
N LEU A 128 2.95 -11.58 -3.71
CA LEU A 128 4.29 -12.13 -3.52
C LEU A 128 4.95 -12.46 -4.86
N ALA A 129 4.22 -13.07 -5.79
CA ALA A 129 4.73 -13.34 -7.14
C ALA A 129 5.07 -12.05 -7.89
N ALA A 130 4.19 -11.04 -7.86
CA ALA A 130 4.42 -9.73 -8.46
C ALA A 130 5.62 -9.01 -7.84
N ARG A 131 5.73 -9.05 -6.50
CA ARG A 131 6.84 -8.50 -5.71
C ARG A 131 8.19 -9.12 -6.14
N ALA A 132 8.24 -10.44 -6.26
CA ALA A 132 9.43 -11.16 -6.72
C ALA A 132 9.78 -10.84 -8.19
N ALA A 133 8.77 -10.73 -9.06
CA ALA A 133 8.96 -10.43 -10.48
C ALA A 133 9.59 -9.05 -10.72
N ILE A 134 9.37 -8.09 -9.82
CA ILE A 134 10.04 -6.78 -9.80
C ILE A 134 11.27 -6.75 -8.89
N GLY A 135 11.83 -7.90 -8.53
CA GLY A 135 13.12 -8.01 -7.85
C GLY A 135 13.11 -7.53 -6.40
N ILE A 136 11.95 -7.49 -5.74
CA ILE A 136 11.89 -7.31 -4.29
C ILE A 136 11.91 -8.71 -3.67
N GLY A 137 13.08 -9.16 -3.22
CA GLY A 137 13.24 -10.39 -2.45
C GLY A 137 12.92 -10.21 -0.97
N ASP A 138 12.78 -11.33 -0.27
CA ASP A 138 13.00 -11.40 1.18
C ASP A 138 14.48 -11.74 1.37
N ASP A 139 15.26 -10.82 1.92
CA ASP A 139 16.60 -11.13 2.45
C ASP A 139 16.48 -11.85 3.79
#